data_AF-A0A3D2SNE5-F1
#
_entry.id   AF-A0A3D2SNE5-F1
#
_cell.length_a   1.000
_cell.length_b   1.000
_cell.length_c   1.000
_cell.angle_alpha   90.00
_cell.angle_beta   90.00
_cell.angle_gamma   90.00
#
_symmetry.space_group_name_H-M   'P 1'
#
loop_
_entity.id
_entity.type
_entity.pdbx_description
1 polymer ?
#
loop_
_entity_poly.entity_id
_entity_poly.type
_entity_poly.pdbx_seq_one_letter_code
_entity_poly.pdbx_strand_id
1 'polypeptide(L)' 'RKTLRNSLKGMLSEDGFEQAGVDPMARPETLTLAQFVALSDHMVG' A
#
# COMPACT_ATOMS: atom_id res chain seq x y z
N ARG A 1 -0.01 15.99 -1.19
CA ARG A 1 -0.14 14.80 -0.32
C ARG A 1 -0.92 13.76 -1.11
N LYS A 2 -0.23 12.83 -1.78
CA LYS A 2 -0.88 11.74 -2.54
C LYS A 2 -1.41 10.70 -1.55
N THR A 3 -2.40 9.91 -1.97
CA THR A 3 -2.84 8.71 -1.25
C THR A 3 -1.93 7.52 -1.58
N LEU A 4 -1.95 6.48 -0.76
CA LEU A 4 -1.19 5.24 -1.00
C LEU A 4 -1.50 4.62 -2.37
N ARG A 5 -2.77 4.56 -2.77
CA ARG A 5 -3.19 4.10 -4.11
C ARG A 5 -2.47 4.87 -5.23
N ASN A 6 -2.38 6.20 -5.11
CA ASN A 6 -1.75 7.03 -6.13
C ASN A 6 -0.22 6.93 -6.11
N SER A 7 0.37 6.61 -4.96
CA SER A 7 1.81 6.46 -4.80
C SER A 7 2.31 5.09 -5.27
N LEU A 8 1.51 4.03 -5.11
CA LEU A 8 1.86 2.64 -5.43
C LEU A 8 1.19 2.12 -6.70
N LYS A 9 0.54 2.99 -7.48
CA LYS A 9 -0.18 2.63 -8.70
C LYS A 9 0.77 1.92 -9.67
N GLY A 10 0.41 0.70 -10.07
CA GLY A 10 1.20 -0.12 -10.99
C GLY A 10 2.36 -0.90 -10.35
N MET A 11 2.59 -0.75 -9.04
CA MET A 11 3.58 -1.52 -8.28
C MET A 11 2.93 -2.51 -7.30
N LEU A 12 1.65 -2.28 -6.94
CA LEU A 12 0.89 -3.16 -6.06
C LEU A 12 -0.22 -3.86 -6.83
N SER A 13 -0.46 -5.13 -6.50
CA SER A 13 -1.59 -5.91 -7.01
C SER A 13 -2.93 -5.29 -6.58
N GLU A 14 -4.01 -5.55 -7.34
CA GLU A 14 -5.33 -4.94 -7.08
C GLU A 14 -5.87 -5.30 -5.68
N ASP A 15 -5.61 -6.52 -5.21
CA ASP A 15 -5.98 -7.00 -3.87
C ASP A 15 -4.92 -6.72 -2.78
N GLY A 16 -3.75 -6.18 -3.14
CA GLY A 16 -2.62 -6.05 -2.21
C GLY A 16 -2.88 -5.13 -1.01
N PHE A 17 -3.74 -4.11 -1.18
CA PHE A 17 -4.15 -3.23 -0.07
C PHE A 17 -5.02 -3.96 0.95
N GLU A 18 -5.94 -4.80 0.47
CA GLU A 18 -6.85 -5.57 1.32
C GLU A 18 -6.08 -6.63 2.11
N GLN A 19 -5.17 -7.35 1.45
CA GLN A 19 -4.34 -8.36 2.11
C GLN A 19 -3.35 -7.75 3.11
N ALA A 20 -2.79 -6.57 2.81
CA ALA A 20 -1.95 -5.83 3.76
C ALA A 20 -2.74 -5.22 4.93
N GLY A 21 -4.07 -5.21 4.89
CA GLY A 21 -4.92 -4.54 5.88
C GLY A 21 -4.71 -3.02 5.91
N VAL A 22 -4.46 -2.41 4.75
CA VAL A 22 -4.14 -0.98 4.62
C VAL A 22 -5.21 -0.26 3.80
N ASP A 23 -5.68 0.88 4.31
CA ASP A 23 -6.58 1.74 3.55
C ASP A 23 -5.84 2.38 2.35
N PRO A 24 -6.24 2.09 1.10
CA PRO A 24 -5.63 2.69 -0.10
C PRO A 24 -5.74 4.22 -0.16
N MET A 25 -6.71 4.82 0.53
CA MET A 25 -6.92 6.27 0.62
C MET A 25 -6.11 6.94 1.72
N ALA A 26 -5.50 6.16 2.62
CA ALA A 26 -4.59 6.70 3.62
C ALA A 26 -3.39 7.38 2.97
N ARG A 27 -2.77 8.31 3.71
CA ARG A 27 -1.59 9.03 3.23
C ARG A 27 -0.35 8.18 3.54
N PRO A 28 0.68 8.16 2.68
CA PRO A 28 1.88 7.38 2.93
C PRO A 28 2.55 7.70 4.28
N GLU A 29 2.48 8.96 4.71
CA GLU A 29 3.05 9.39 6.00
C GLU A 29 2.32 8.83 7.25
N THR A 30 1.12 8.26 7.10
CA THR A 30 0.39 7.61 8.21
C THR A 30 0.62 6.10 8.26
N LEU A 31 1.44 5.57 7.34
CA LEU A 31 1.75 4.15 7.23
C LEU A 31 2.76 3.75 8.31
N THR A 32 2.47 2.67 9.04
CA THR A 32 3.42 2.08 9.97
C THR A 32 4.44 1.19 9.25
N LEU A 33 5.56 0.88 9.92
CA LEU A 33 6.56 -0.03 9.37
C LEU A 33 5.95 -1.43 9.07
N ALA A 34 5.10 -1.94 9.96
CA ALA A 34 4.45 -3.24 9.77
C ALA A 34 3.55 -3.25 8.52
N GLN A 35 2.78 -2.19 8.31
CA GLN A 35 1.95 -2.04 7.11
C GLN A 35 2.77 -1.86 5.84
N PHE A 36 3.92 -1.18 5.92
CA PHE A 36 4.84 -1.05 4.78
C PHE A 36 5.44 -2.40 4.36
N VAL A 37 5.86 -3.22 5.33
CA VAL A 37 6.34 -4.59 5.06
C VAL A 37 5.22 -5.42 4.43
N ALA A 38 4.02 -5.42 5.02
CA ALA A 38 2.87 -6.16 4.48
C ALA A 38 2.53 -5.73 3.04
N LEU A 39 2.57 -4.42 2.72
CA LEU A 39 2.37 -3.95 1.35
C LEU A 39 3.46 -4.46 0.39
N SER A 40 4.70 -4.54 0.86
CA SER A 40 5.84 -4.98 0.05
C SER A 40 5.70 -6.45 -0.37
N ASP A 41 5.13 -7.30 0.49
CA ASP A 41 4.87 -8.71 0.19
C ASP A 41 3.83 -8.91 -0.93
N HIS A 42 3.02 -7.88 -1.22
CA HIS A 42 1.99 -7.90 -2.27
C HIS A 42 2.34 -7.06 -3.52
N MET A 43 3.59 -6.57 -3.60
CA MET A 43 4.07 -5.87 -4.78
C MET A 43 4.15 -6.79 -5.98
N VAL A 44 3.81 -6.26 -7.15
CA VAL A 44 3.93 -6.96 -8.44
C VAL A 44 5.32 -6.67 -8.99
N GLY A 45 6.14 -7.71 -9.11
CA GLY A 45 7.44 -7.70 -9.76
C GLY A 45 7.35 -8.18 -11.21
#